data_AF-A0A1I4RHA9-F1
#
_entry.id   AF-A0A1I4RHA9-F1
#
_cell.length_a   1.000
_cell.length_b   1.000
_cell.length_c   1.000
_cell.angle_alpha   90.00
_cell.angle_beta   90.00
_cell.angle_gamma   90.00
#
_symmetry.space_group_name_H-M   'P 1'
#
loop_
_entity.id
_entity.type
_entity.pdbx_description
1 polymer ?
#
loop_
_entity_poly.entity_id
_entity_poly.type
_entity_poly.pdbx_seq_one_letter_code
_entity_poly.pdbx_strand_id
1 'polypeptide(L)'
;MNCNFGKTVSKSLSILAASAGGAGFLPRMPGTWGTAVAIPIVVWGYETFKSPAAFRFFILTWLLLVCLISALVLPEVQKLWKETDPTRFVLDEVAGFLVVPLITGDKLHISVLLIPGFLLFRLFDISKPPGVRHFDRMKGTFCGVMGDDIVSGLYAGFILLILGKLI
;
A
#
# COMPACT_ATOMS: atom_id res chain seq x y z
N MET A 1 33.16 -5.86 19.77
CA MET A 1 31.96 -5.04 20.01
C MET A 1 31.10 -4.77 18.76
N ASN A 2 31.41 -5.32 17.57
CA ASN A 2 30.78 -4.87 16.31
C ASN A 2 29.56 -5.70 15.82
N CYS A 3 29.25 -6.86 16.40
CA CYS A 3 28.16 -7.71 15.90
C CYS A 3 26.76 -7.29 16.39
N ASN A 4 26.66 -6.61 17.55
CA ASN A 4 25.37 -6.19 18.10
C ASN A 4 24.87 -4.87 17.50
N PHE A 5 25.77 -3.96 17.13
CA PHE A 5 25.37 -2.67 16.54
C PHE A 5 24.71 -2.86 15.16
N GLY A 6 25.29 -3.68 14.28
CA GLY A 6 24.71 -3.98 12.97
C GLY A 6 23.33 -4.65 13.05
N LYS A 7 23.13 -5.57 14.01
CA LYS A 7 21.82 -6.20 14.26
C LYS A 7 20.78 -5.21 14.78
N THR A 8 21.18 -4.23 15.59
CA THR A 8 20.25 -3.19 16.08
C THR A 8 19.86 -2.23 14.95
N VAL A 9 20.82 -1.78 14.14
CA VAL A 9 20.56 -0.91 12.98
C VAL A 9 19.62 -1.60 11.97
N SER A 10 19.84 -2.88 11.68
CA SER A 10 18.96 -3.68 10.81
C SER A 10 17.51 -3.67 11.30
N LYS A 11 17.29 -3.90 12.60
CA LYS A 11 15.94 -3.92 13.20
C LYS A 11 15.26 -2.56 13.12
N SER A 12 15.98 -1.48 13.40
CA SER A 12 15.44 -0.12 13.31
C SER A 12 15.03 0.23 11.88
N LEU A 13 15.81 -0.18 10.88
CA LEU A 13 15.48 0.00 9.48
C LEU A 13 14.24 -0.80 9.07
N SER A 14 14.13 -2.06 9.50
CA SER A 14 12.95 -2.89 9.22
C SER A 14 11.68 -2.32 9.85
N ILE A 15 11.75 -1.78 11.07
CA ILE A 15 10.63 -1.08 11.71
C ILE A 15 10.25 0.19 10.95
N LEU A 16 11.24 0.99 10.55
CA LEU A 16 11.00 2.23 9.81
C LEU A 16 10.35 1.95 8.45
N ALA A 17 10.86 0.94 7.73
CA ALA A 17 10.31 0.51 6.45
C ALA A 17 8.90 -0.04 6.61
N ALA A 18 8.68 -1.01 7.51
CA ALA A 18 7.36 -1.62 7.74
C ALA A 18 6.28 -0.61 8.14
N SER A 19 6.66 0.43 8.88
CA SER A 19 5.74 1.50 9.28
C SER A 19 5.62 2.64 8.26
N ALA A 20 6.16 2.47 7.05
CA ALA A 20 6.20 3.50 6.00
C ALA A 20 6.78 4.84 6.49
N GLY A 21 7.95 4.81 7.12
CA GLY A 21 8.62 6.00 7.66
C GLY A 21 8.08 6.47 9.01
N GLY A 22 7.32 5.64 9.72
CA GLY A 22 6.72 5.95 11.02
C GLY A 22 5.21 6.22 10.98
N ALA A 23 4.60 6.25 9.80
CA ALA A 23 3.15 6.42 9.61
C ALA A 23 2.34 5.36 10.36
N GLY A 24 2.81 4.11 10.39
CA GLY A 24 2.17 3.01 11.12
C GLY A 24 2.10 3.18 12.65
N PHE A 25 2.77 4.20 13.21
CA PHE A 25 2.68 4.54 14.64
C PHE A 25 1.77 5.73 14.93
N LEU A 26 1.19 6.37 13.91
CA LEU A 26 0.27 7.48 14.08
C LEU A 26 -1.09 7.00 14.65
N PRO A 27 -1.78 7.86 15.43
CA PRO A 27 -2.93 7.42 16.24
C PRO A 27 -4.19 7.12 15.42
N ARG A 28 -5.10 6.37 16.06
CA ARG A 28 -6.50 6.05 15.70
C ARG A 28 -6.70 5.16 14.46
N MET A 29 -5.93 5.33 13.38
CA MET A 29 -6.08 4.52 12.16
C MET A 29 -4.74 4.43 11.39
N PRO A 30 -3.78 3.59 11.81
CA PRO A 30 -2.48 3.44 11.16
C PRO A 30 -2.56 3.25 9.63
N GLY A 31 -3.48 2.41 9.17
CA GLY A 31 -3.67 2.17 7.72
C GLY A 31 -4.11 3.39 6.93
N THR A 32 -4.85 4.34 7.53
CA THR A 32 -5.15 5.63 6.88
C THR A 32 -3.88 6.44 6.65
N TRP A 33 -2.97 6.45 7.62
CA TRP A 33 -1.68 7.11 7.49
C TRP A 33 -0.77 6.40 6.49
N GLY A 34 -0.75 5.07 6.49
CA GLY A 34 -0.08 4.27 5.46
C GLY A 34 -0.57 4.60 4.06
N THR A 35 -1.89 4.57 3.86
CA THR A 35 -2.52 4.97 2.58
C THR A 35 -2.11 6.38 2.17
N ALA A 36 -2.05 7.32 3.11
CA ALA A 36 -1.66 8.70 2.83
C ALA A 36 -0.19 8.84 2.38
N VAL A 37 0.71 7.96 2.81
CA VAL A 37 2.11 7.93 2.35
C VAL A 37 2.22 7.66 0.85
N ALA A 38 1.25 6.97 0.25
CA ALA A 38 1.24 6.76 -1.20
C ALA A 38 0.86 8.03 -1.99
N ILE A 39 0.20 9.03 -1.38
CA ILE A 39 -0.26 10.25 -2.08
C ILE A 39 0.90 11.02 -2.73
N PRO A 40 2.00 11.36 -2.03
CA PRO A 40 3.14 12.03 -2.64
C PRO A 40 3.73 11.28 -3.85
N ILE A 41 3.75 9.94 -3.80
CA ILE A 41 4.23 9.11 -4.91
C ILE A 41 3.32 9.30 -6.12
N VAL A 42 2.00 9.22 -5.93
CA VAL A 42 1.01 9.40 -7.01
C VAL A 42 1.09 10.81 -7.60
N VAL A 43 1.15 11.84 -6.75
CA VAL A 43 1.27 13.24 -7.19
C VAL A 43 2.54 13.45 -8.00
N TRP A 44 3.67 12.98 -7.49
CA TRP A 44 4.95 13.13 -8.19
C TRP A 44 4.95 12.43 -9.55
N GLY A 45 4.40 11.22 -9.62
CA GLY A 45 4.25 10.49 -10.88
C GLY A 45 3.35 11.22 -11.88
N TYR A 46 2.18 11.68 -11.41
CA TYR A 46 1.20 12.36 -12.26
C TYR A 46 1.72 13.70 -12.80
N GLU A 47 2.48 14.44 -11.97
CA GLU A 47 3.07 15.71 -12.40
C GLU A 47 4.26 15.53 -13.34
N THR A 48 5.07 14.50 -13.12
CA THR A 48 6.29 14.26 -13.91
C THR A 48 5.98 13.59 -15.26
N PHE A 49 5.09 12.60 -15.29
CA PHE A 49 4.86 11.75 -16.46
C PHE A 49 3.52 12.06 -17.10
N LYS A 50 3.52 12.91 -18.13
CA LYS A 50 2.30 13.26 -18.89
C LYS A 50 1.86 12.18 -19.89
N SER A 51 2.69 11.17 -20.15
CA SER A 51 2.31 10.00 -20.94
C SER A 51 1.61 8.96 -20.06
N PRO A 52 0.40 8.48 -20.44
CA PRO A 52 -0.30 7.44 -19.69
C PRO A 52 0.56 6.20 -19.40
N ALA A 53 1.35 5.78 -20.38
CA ALA A 53 2.20 4.60 -20.27
C ALA A 53 3.36 4.83 -19.30
N ALA A 54 3.99 6.00 -19.37
CA ALA A 54 5.10 6.35 -18.47
C ALA A 54 4.63 6.49 -17.01
N PHE A 55 3.47 7.12 -16.80
CA PHE A 55 2.86 7.21 -15.46
C PHE A 55 2.55 5.82 -14.89
N ARG A 56 1.90 4.94 -15.67
CA ARG A 56 1.63 3.55 -15.25
C ARG A 56 2.91 2.79 -14.93
N PHE A 57 3.95 2.93 -15.76
CA PHE A 57 5.24 2.27 -15.52
C PHE A 57 5.91 2.76 -14.23
N PHE A 58 5.84 4.07 -13.96
CA PHE A 58 6.33 4.66 -12.71
C PHE A 58 5.59 4.11 -11.49
N ILE A 59 4.25 4.09 -11.51
CA ILE A 59 3.43 3.55 -10.42
C ILE A 59 3.71 2.05 -10.22
N LEU A 60 3.81 1.28 -11.31
CA LEU A 60 4.14 -0.14 -11.25
C LEU A 60 5.52 -0.37 -10.62
N THR A 61 6.50 0.45 -10.96
CA THR A 61 7.85 0.37 -10.38
C THR A 61 7.80 0.58 -8.87
N TRP A 62 7.10 1.61 -8.39
CA TRP A 62 6.92 1.86 -6.97
C TRP A 62 6.15 0.75 -6.25
N LEU A 63 5.09 0.23 -6.87
CA LEU A 63 4.34 -0.91 -6.34
C LEU A 63 5.26 -2.13 -6.14
N LEU A 64 6.06 -2.49 -7.15
CA LEU A 64 6.98 -3.61 -7.06
C LEU A 64 8.07 -3.39 -6.00
N LEU A 65 8.58 -2.16 -5.86
CA LEU A 65 9.54 -1.81 -4.82
C LEU A 65 8.94 -1.95 -3.41
N VAL A 66 7.72 -1.45 -3.20
CA VAL A 66 7.01 -1.58 -1.92
C VAL A 66 6.74 -3.05 -1.60
N CYS A 67 6.27 -3.84 -2.56
CA CYS A 67 6.08 -5.28 -2.40
C CYS A 67 7.39 -6.02 -2.06
N LEU A 68 8.50 -5.67 -2.74
CA LEU A 68 9.81 -6.26 -2.46
C LEU A 68 10.27 -5.93 -1.03
N ILE A 69 10.21 -4.66 -0.64
CA ILE A 69 10.58 -4.23 0.72
C ILE A 69 9.70 -4.95 1.75
N SER A 70 8.39 -5.00 1.51
CA SER A 70 7.42 -5.70 2.36
C SER A 70 7.79 -7.16 2.57
N ALA A 71 8.13 -7.89 1.50
CA ALA A 71 8.55 -9.29 1.59
C ALA A 71 9.82 -9.49 2.43
N LEU A 72 10.75 -8.53 2.38
CA LEU A 72 12.00 -8.57 3.13
C LEU A 72 11.80 -8.26 4.62
N VAL A 73 10.96 -7.28 4.95
CA VAL A 73 10.82 -6.78 6.34
C VAL A 73 9.73 -7.49 7.14
N LEU A 74 8.67 -7.99 6.49
CA LEU A 74 7.51 -8.59 7.16
C LEU A 74 7.90 -9.72 8.13
N PRO A 75 8.72 -10.73 7.75
CA PRO A 75 9.09 -11.82 8.67
C PRO A 75 9.88 -11.32 9.89
N GLU A 76 10.72 -10.31 9.70
CA GLU A 76 11.51 -9.73 10.79
C GLU A 76 10.60 -8.97 11.76
N VAL A 77 9.70 -8.12 11.28
CA VAL A 77 8.84 -7.32 12.16
C VAL A 77 7.76 -8.15 12.85
N GLN A 78 7.23 -9.19 12.21
CA GLN A 78 6.36 -10.17 12.87
C GLN A 78 7.05 -10.82 14.07
N LYS A 79 8.33 -11.19 13.92
CA LYS A 79 9.13 -11.76 15.02
C LYS A 79 9.45 -10.72 16.10
N LEU A 80 9.76 -9.49 15.72
CA LEU A 80 10.09 -8.41 16.66
C LEU A 80 8.88 -7.99 17.50
N TRP A 81 7.72 -7.85 16.88
CA TRP A 81 6.49 -7.42 17.53
C TRP A 81 5.70 -8.58 18.14
N LYS A 82 6.04 -9.83 17.80
CA LYS A 82 5.34 -11.05 18.25
C LYS A 82 3.87 -11.06 17.82
N GLU A 83 3.61 -10.54 16.63
CA GLU A 83 2.28 -10.41 16.02
C GLU A 83 2.33 -11.02 14.62
N THR A 84 1.32 -11.80 14.24
CA THR A 84 1.24 -12.41 12.90
C THR A 84 0.84 -11.40 11.84
N ASP A 85 0.05 -10.39 12.21
CA ASP A 85 -0.44 -9.36 11.30
C ASP A 85 -0.44 -8.02 12.05
N PRO A 86 0.73 -7.36 12.13
CA PRO A 86 0.89 -6.22 13.01
C PRO A 86 0.18 -4.99 12.46
N THR A 87 -0.70 -4.36 13.24
CA THR A 87 -1.45 -3.15 12.82
C THR A 87 -0.57 -1.95 12.45
N ARG A 88 0.73 -2.02 12.77
CA ARG A 88 1.73 -0.97 12.50
C ARG A 88 2.51 -1.24 11.20
N PHE A 89 2.38 -2.44 10.65
CA PHE A 89 2.83 -2.74 9.30
C PHE A 89 1.83 -2.07 8.38
N VAL A 90 2.29 -1.11 7.57
CA VAL A 90 1.40 -0.32 6.72
C VAL A 90 1.87 -0.19 5.26
N LEU A 91 2.72 -1.12 4.82
CA LEU A 91 3.21 -1.15 3.44
C LEU A 91 2.21 -1.82 2.48
N ASP A 92 1.35 -2.67 3.03
CA ASP A 92 0.17 -3.23 2.37
C ASP A 92 -0.80 -2.12 1.96
N GLU A 93 -1.12 -1.13 2.81
CA GLU A 93 -2.04 -0.06 2.37
C GLU A 93 -1.40 0.86 1.33
N VAL A 94 -0.08 1.10 1.43
CA VAL A 94 0.67 1.83 0.40
C VAL A 94 0.57 1.10 -0.93
N ALA A 95 0.86 -0.21 -0.95
CA ALA A 95 0.79 -1.02 -2.15
C ALA A 95 -0.63 -1.08 -2.71
N GLY A 96 -1.63 -1.33 -1.87
CA GLY A 96 -3.04 -1.39 -2.24
C GLY A 96 -3.51 -0.09 -2.89
N PHE A 97 -3.16 1.07 -2.33
CA PHE A 97 -3.55 2.34 -2.92
C PHE A 97 -2.86 2.62 -4.25
N LEU A 98 -1.58 2.24 -4.43
CA LEU A 98 -0.86 2.40 -5.71
C LEU A 98 -1.51 1.60 -6.86
N VAL A 99 -2.29 0.55 -6.57
CA VAL A 99 -3.05 -0.19 -7.59
C VAL A 99 -4.16 0.69 -8.20
N VAL A 100 -4.75 1.62 -7.45
CA VAL A 100 -5.82 2.50 -7.95
C VAL A 100 -5.38 3.32 -9.18
N PRO A 101 -4.33 4.16 -9.11
CA PRO A 101 -3.81 4.89 -10.27
C PRO A 101 -3.17 3.98 -11.32
N LEU A 102 -2.69 2.78 -10.95
CA LEU A 102 -2.19 1.80 -11.93
C LEU A 102 -3.32 1.33 -12.87
N ILE A 103 -4.52 1.11 -12.34
CA ILE A 103 -5.69 0.70 -13.11
C ILE A 103 -6.25 1.88 -13.91
N THR A 104 -6.50 3.01 -13.25
CA THR A 104 -7.14 4.18 -13.88
C THR A 104 -6.22 4.86 -14.90
N GLY A 105 -4.90 4.88 -14.64
CA GLY A 105 -3.95 5.71 -15.36
C GLY A 105 -4.24 7.20 -15.16
N ASP A 106 -4.00 7.99 -16.19
CA ASP A 106 -4.25 9.43 -16.29
C ASP A 106 -5.65 9.78 -16.84
N LYS A 107 -6.52 8.78 -17.01
CA LYS A 107 -7.88 8.96 -17.55
C LYS A 107 -8.78 9.81 -16.67
N LEU A 108 -8.40 9.99 -15.40
CA LEU A 108 -9.15 10.74 -14.41
C LEU A 108 -8.27 11.86 -13.88
N HIS A 109 -8.89 13.01 -13.59
CA HIS A 109 -8.20 14.12 -12.96
C HIS A 109 -7.62 13.69 -11.61
N ILE A 110 -6.45 14.23 -11.25
CA ILE A 110 -5.73 13.85 -10.02
C ILE A 110 -6.59 13.97 -8.76
N SER A 111 -7.48 14.97 -8.67
CA SER A 111 -8.38 15.11 -7.51
C SER A 111 -9.33 13.92 -7.34
N VAL A 112 -9.75 13.28 -8.44
CA VAL A 112 -10.60 12.09 -8.44
C VAL A 112 -9.81 10.88 -7.95
N LEU A 113 -8.54 10.76 -8.35
CA LEU A 113 -7.64 9.70 -7.88
C LEU A 113 -7.36 9.83 -6.37
N LEU A 114 -7.09 11.05 -5.90
CA LEU A 114 -6.65 11.28 -4.53
C LEU A 114 -7.78 11.30 -3.51
N ILE A 115 -8.98 11.77 -3.85
CA ILE A 115 -10.08 11.89 -2.89
C ILE A 115 -11.04 10.69 -3.04
N PRO A 116 -11.87 10.58 -4.10
CA PRO A 116 -12.69 9.39 -4.32
C PRO A 116 -11.90 8.08 -4.33
N GLY A 117 -10.74 8.04 -5.01
CA GLY A 117 -9.92 6.82 -5.05
C GLY A 117 -9.43 6.39 -3.67
N PHE A 118 -9.01 7.33 -2.83
CA PHE A 118 -8.58 7.05 -1.45
C PHE A 118 -9.74 6.52 -0.61
N LEU A 119 -10.90 7.19 -0.68
CA LEU A 119 -12.08 6.78 0.08
C LEU A 119 -12.59 5.41 -0.36
N LEU A 120 -12.65 5.12 -1.66
CA LEU A 120 -13.05 3.82 -2.19
C LEU A 120 -12.09 2.72 -1.78
N PHE A 121 -10.77 2.97 -1.87
CA PHE A 121 -9.77 2.01 -1.43
C PHE A 121 -9.95 1.68 0.06
N ARG A 122 -10.02 2.69 0.93
CA ARG A 122 -10.23 2.48 2.37
C ARG A 122 -11.55 1.75 2.66
N LEU A 123 -12.61 2.07 1.92
CA LEU A 123 -13.89 1.39 2.05
C LEU A 123 -13.76 -0.11 1.75
N PHE A 124 -13.07 -0.48 0.66
CA PHE A 124 -12.91 -1.88 0.28
C PHE A 124 -11.92 -2.63 1.17
N ASP A 125 -10.82 -2.00 1.58
CA ASP A 125 -9.89 -2.56 2.54
C ASP A 125 -10.58 -2.89 3.88
N ILE A 126 -11.35 -1.95 4.43
CA ILE A 126 -12.05 -2.16 5.70
C ILE A 126 -13.21 -3.17 5.56
N SER A 127 -13.97 -3.12 4.46
CA SER A 127 -15.15 -3.97 4.29
C SER A 127 -14.83 -5.39 3.82
N LYS A 128 -13.65 -5.60 3.22
CA LYS A 128 -13.17 -6.87 2.64
C LYS A 128 -14.26 -7.58 1.81
N PRO A 129 -14.62 -7.03 0.63
CA PRO A 129 -15.66 -7.60 -0.22
C PRO A 129 -15.32 -9.04 -0.66
N PRO A 130 -16.31 -9.82 -1.13
CA PRO A 130 -16.11 -11.21 -1.53
C PRO A 130 -14.95 -11.37 -2.53
N GLY A 131 -14.07 -12.34 -2.30
CA GLY A 131 -12.81 -12.54 -3.05
C GLY A 131 -11.55 -12.19 -2.25
N VAL A 132 -11.60 -11.11 -1.47
CA VAL A 132 -10.54 -10.73 -0.51
C VAL A 132 -10.38 -11.81 0.57
N ARG A 133 -11.50 -12.31 1.10
CA ARG A 133 -11.54 -13.37 2.13
C ARG A 133 -10.90 -14.71 1.74
N HIS A 134 -10.46 -14.89 0.48
CA HIS A 134 -9.65 -16.06 0.11
C HIS A 134 -8.29 -16.04 0.82
N PHE A 135 -7.71 -14.85 0.99
CA PHE A 135 -6.41 -14.64 1.63
C PHE A 135 -6.47 -14.72 3.16
N ASP A 136 -7.66 -14.70 3.77
CA ASP A 136 -7.85 -15.02 5.20
C ASP A 136 -7.30 -16.41 5.56
N ARG A 137 -7.22 -17.35 4.61
CA ARG A 137 -6.61 -18.67 4.82
C ARG A 137 -5.08 -18.65 4.83
N MET A 138 -4.47 -17.56 4.38
CA MET A 138 -3.03 -17.33 4.30
C MET A 138 -2.57 -16.24 5.28
N LYS A 139 -3.33 -16.02 6.36
CA LYS A 139 -3.04 -15.02 7.40
C LYS A 139 -1.61 -15.11 7.90
N GLY A 140 -0.97 -13.95 8.02
CA GLY A 140 0.42 -13.81 8.45
C GLY A 140 1.47 -14.24 7.42
N THR A 141 1.08 -14.67 6.22
CA THR A 141 2.01 -14.79 5.09
C THR A 141 2.06 -13.49 4.30
N PHE A 142 3.14 -13.27 3.55
CA PHE A 142 3.26 -12.12 2.65
C PHE A 142 2.06 -12.00 1.69
N CYS A 143 1.66 -13.12 1.07
CA CYS A 143 0.52 -13.12 0.15
C CYS A 143 -0.80 -12.82 0.84
N GLY A 144 -0.96 -13.23 2.11
CA GLY A 144 -2.14 -12.93 2.90
C GLY A 144 -2.26 -11.44 3.22
N VAL A 145 -1.18 -10.85 3.76
CA VAL A 145 -1.12 -9.44 4.18
C VAL A 145 -1.25 -8.51 2.96
N MET A 146 -0.38 -8.66 1.96
CA MET A 146 -0.38 -7.77 0.79
C MET A 146 -1.54 -8.03 -0.17
N GLY A 147 -2.00 -9.29 -0.26
CA GLY A 147 -3.00 -9.69 -1.24
C GLY A 147 -4.36 -9.06 -1.01
N ASP A 148 -4.78 -8.94 0.26
CA ASP A 148 -6.05 -8.32 0.64
C ASP A 148 -6.16 -6.88 0.14
N ASP A 149 -5.10 -6.10 0.36
CA ASP A 149 -5.03 -4.68 0.00
C ASP A 149 -4.86 -4.47 -1.51
N ILE A 150 -4.06 -5.31 -2.18
CA ILE A 150 -3.93 -5.27 -3.64
C ILE A 150 -5.28 -5.51 -4.31
N VAL A 151 -6.05 -6.51 -3.84
CA VAL A 151 -7.38 -6.79 -4.38
C VAL A 151 -8.35 -5.66 -4.07
N SER A 152 -8.29 -5.07 -2.87
CA SER A 152 -9.09 -3.90 -2.51
C SER A 152 -8.77 -2.69 -3.43
N GLY A 153 -7.49 -2.50 -3.78
CA GLY A 153 -7.05 -1.52 -4.76
C GLY A 153 -7.57 -1.78 -6.17
N LEU A 154 -7.63 -3.04 -6.61
CA LEU A 154 -8.26 -3.41 -7.88
C LEU A 154 -9.75 -3.03 -7.90
N TYR A 155 -10.49 -3.40 -6.85
CA TYR A 155 -11.91 -3.04 -6.73
C TYR A 155 -12.11 -1.52 -6.78
N ALA A 156 -11.33 -0.77 -6.00
CA ALA A 156 -11.38 0.70 -6.01
C ALA A 156 -11.09 1.28 -7.40
N GLY A 157 -10.01 0.84 -8.06
CA GLY A 157 -9.62 1.32 -9.39
C GLY A 157 -10.68 1.05 -10.46
N PHE A 158 -11.26 -0.14 -10.50
CA PHE A 158 -12.30 -0.48 -11.48
C PHE A 158 -13.60 0.28 -11.24
N ILE A 159 -14.06 0.38 -9.99
CA ILE A 159 -15.27 1.15 -9.66
C ILE A 159 -15.06 2.62 -9.99
N LEU A 160 -13.89 3.18 -9.66
CA LEU A 160 -13.58 4.57 -9.96
C LEU A 160 -13.55 4.85 -11.48
N LEU A 161 -13.02 3.91 -12.28
CA LEU A 161 -13.07 3.99 -13.74
C LEU A 161 -14.50 3.97 -14.30
N ILE A 162 -15.39 3.16 -13.70
CA ILE A 162 -16.79 3.10 -14.13
C ILE A 162 -17.49 4.42 -13.78
N LEU A 163 -17.33 4.92 -12.56
CA LEU A 163 -17.92 6.17 -12.12
C LEU A 163 -17.40 7.37 -12.92
N GLY A 164 -16.10 7.41 -13.22
CA GLY A 164 -15.49 8.49 -14.00
C GLY A 164 -15.85 8.49 -15.49
N LYS A 165 -16.54 7.46 -16.00
CA LYS A 165 -17.15 7.48 -17.34
C LYS A 165 -18.59 8.03 -17.34
N LEU A 166 -19.22 8.11 -16.17
CA LEU A 166 -20.61 8.55 -16.00
C LEU A 166 -20.71 10.05 -15.65
N ILE A 167 -19.58 10.67 -15.34
CA ILE A 167 -19.41 12.10 -15.01
C ILE A 167 -18.64 12.74 -16.16
#